data_AF-A0A4P8QJX5-F1
#
_entry.id   AF-A0A4P8QJX5-F1
#
_cell.length_a   1.000
_cell.length_b   1.000
_cell.length_c   1.000
_cell.angle_alpha   90.00
_cell.angle_beta   90.00
_cell.angle_gamma   90.00
#
_symmetry.space_group_name_H-M   'P 1'
#
loop_
_entity.id
_entity.type
_entity.pdbx_description
1 polymer ?
#
loop_
_entity_poly.entity_id
_entity_poly.type
_entity_poly.pdbx_seq_one_letter_code
_entity_poly.pdbx_strand_id
1 'polypeptide(L)' 'MDGCETEGADWVEDNGTLTLAGDWLTLSGLPDQPLSIDVLPGKITIRAEQGTMLA' A
#
# COMPACT_ATOMS: atom_id res chain seq x y z
N MET A 1 -14.04 13.71 -22.48
CA MET A 1 -14.55 12.86 -21.39
C MET A 1 -13.62 13.15 -20.23
N ASP A 2 -14.05 13.98 -19.30
CA ASP A 2 -13.31 14.26 -18.07
C ASP A 2 -13.41 13.00 -17.20
N GLY A 3 -12.52 12.05 -17.49
CA GLY A 3 -12.24 10.95 -16.60
C GLY A 3 -11.55 11.56 -15.39
N CYS A 4 -12.24 11.56 -14.26
CA CYS A 4 -11.59 11.70 -12.96
C CYS A 4 -10.63 10.50 -12.83
N GLU A 5 -9.42 10.63 -13.39
CA GLU A 5 -8.31 9.71 -13.18
C GLU A 5 -7.79 9.95 -11.76
N THR A 6 -8.59 9.61 -10.75
CA THR A 6 -7.99 9.12 -9.50
C THR A 6 -7.80 7.61 -9.63
N GLU A 7 -7.30 7.18 -10.79
CA GLU A 7 -6.76 5.85 -11.02
C GLU A 7 -5.57 5.71 -10.08
N GLY A 8 -5.72 4.90 -9.03
CA GLY A 8 -4.57 4.47 -8.23
C GLY A 8 -3.55 3.89 -9.19
N ALA A 9 -2.37 4.50 -9.25
CA ALA A 9 -1.30 4.11 -10.16
C ALA A 9 -0.56 2.91 -9.57
N ASP A 10 -1.31 1.84 -9.33
CA ASP A 10 -0.79 0.60 -8.79
C ASP A 10 -0.25 -0.22 -9.97
N TRP A 11 1.08 -0.33 -10.08
CA TRP A 11 1.73 -1.00 -11.20
C TRP A 11 2.80 -1.98 -10.72
N VAL A 12 2.92 -3.11 -11.43
CA VAL A 12 3.99 -4.08 -11.25
C VAL A 12 4.97 -3.96 -12.41
N GLU A 13 6.20 -3.58 -12.11
CA GLU A 13 7.28 -3.51 -13.08
C GLU A 13 7.76 -4.91 -13.50
N ASP A 14 8.44 -5.01 -14.63
CA ASP A 14 9.02 -6.27 -15.13
C ASP A 14 10.05 -6.89 -14.17
N ASN A 15 10.64 -6.07 -13.30
CA ASN A 15 11.56 -6.51 -12.26
C ASN A 15 10.84 -7.07 -11.01
N GLY A 16 9.51 -7.06 -10.99
CA GLY A 16 8.67 -7.50 -9.87
C GLY A 16 8.39 -6.44 -8.80
N THR A 17 8.77 -5.17 -9.02
CA THR A 17 8.46 -4.06 -8.09
C THR A 17 6.99 -3.68 -8.20
N LEU A 18 6.27 -3.75 -7.07
CA LEU A 18 4.92 -3.23 -6.94
C LEU A 18 4.99 -1.80 -6.38
N THR A 19 4.57 -0.83 -7.18
CA THR A 19 4.37 0.56 -6.75
C THR A 19 2.90 0.75 -6.43
N LEU A 20 2.57 1.31 -5.26
CA LEU A 20 1.23 1.73 -4.89
C LEU A 20 1.21 3.26 -4.79
N ALA A 21 0.30 3.92 -5.50
CA ALA A 21 0.27 5.38 -5.57
C ALA A 21 -1.16 5.91 -5.66
N GLY A 22 -1.42 6.99 -4.93
CA GLY A 22 -2.70 7.69 -4.94
C GLY A 22 -2.95 8.45 -3.64
N ASP A 23 -3.83 9.45 -3.70
CA ASP A 23 -4.15 10.31 -2.55
C ASP A 23 -4.67 9.50 -1.36
N TRP A 24 -5.35 8.38 -1.61
CA TRP A 24 -5.85 7.49 -0.57
C TRP A 24 -4.73 6.95 0.33
N LEU A 25 -3.53 6.72 -0.20
CA LEU A 25 -2.40 6.19 0.55
C LEU A 25 -1.90 7.23 1.55
N THR A 26 -1.74 8.48 1.11
CA THR A 26 -1.38 9.63 1.96
C THR A 26 -2.47 9.91 2.99
N LEU A 27 -3.74 9.93 2.58
CA LEU A 27 -4.88 10.21 3.48
C LEU A 27 -5.09 9.13 4.55
N SER A 28 -4.68 7.89 4.26
CA SER A 28 -4.79 6.79 5.23
C SER A 28 -3.78 6.86 6.37
N GLY A 29 -2.69 7.63 6.21
CA GLY A 29 -1.56 7.65 7.16
C GLY A 29 -0.78 6.34 7.22
N LEU A 30 -1.10 5.35 6.37
CA LEU A 30 -0.40 4.07 6.30
C LEU A 30 1.13 4.23 6.14
N PRO A 31 1.66 5.09 5.24
CA PRO A 31 3.11 5.22 5.06
C PRO A 31 3.83 6.00 6.17
N ASP A 32 3.11 6.63 7.11
CA ASP A 32 3.71 7.45 8.19
C ASP A 32 4.29 6.60 9.33
N GLN A 33 4.21 5.28 9.23
CA GLN A 33 4.64 4.35 10.25
C GLN A 33 5.36 3.12 9.66
N PRO A 34 6.10 2.36 10.47
CA PRO A 34 6.65 1.08 10.02
C PRO A 34 5.55 0.16 9.49
N LEU A 35 5.86 -0.60 8.44
CA LEU A 35 4.93 -1.46 7.73
C LEU A 35 5.37 -2.92 7.77
N SER A 36 4.41 -3.79 8.07
CA SER A 36 4.53 -5.24 7.89
C SER A 36 3.90 -5.66 6.56
N ILE A 37 4.56 -6.58 5.86
CA ILE A 37 4.08 -7.13 4.59
C ILE A 37 3.88 -8.64 4.75
N ASP A 38 2.65 -9.09 4.55
CA ASP A 38 2.28 -10.50 4.54
C ASP A 38 1.95 -10.94 3.11
N VAL A 39 2.61 -11.99 2.63
CA VAL A 39 2.45 -12.52 1.26
C VAL A 39 1.81 -13.90 1.30
N LEU A 40 0.63 -14.00 0.68
CA LEU A 40 -0.11 -15.23 0.47
C LEU A 40 -0.33 -15.46 -1.04
N PRO A 41 -0.63 -16.69 -1.48
CA PRO A 41 -0.97 -16.95 -2.88
C PRO A 41 -2.13 -16.05 -3.34
N GLY A 42 -1.84 -15.15 -4.30
CA GLY A 42 -2.82 -14.21 -4.84
C GLY A 42 -3.17 -13.02 -3.94
N LYS A 43 -2.47 -12.79 -2.82
CA LYS A 43 -2.76 -11.68 -1.91
C LYS A 43 -1.51 -11.15 -1.22
N ILE A 44 -1.28 -9.84 -1.34
CA ILE A 44 -0.30 -9.10 -0.52
C ILE A 44 -1.09 -8.23 0.46
N THR A 45 -0.78 -8.33 1.74
CA THR A 45 -1.36 -7.48 2.78
C THR A 45 -0.29 -6.58 3.34
N ILE A 46 -0.48 -5.27 3.22
CA ILE A 46 0.38 -4.25 3.85
C ILE A 46 -0.38 -3.73 5.05
N ARG A 47 0.24 -3.77 6.23
CA ARG A 47 -0.35 -3.27 7.46
C ARG A 47 0.65 -2.41 8.22
N ALA A 48 0.12 -1.35 8.83
CA ALA A 48 0.72 -0.65 9.94
C ALA A 48 1.28 -1.63 10.99
N GLU A 49 2.57 -1.55 11.31
CA GLU A 49 3.12 -2.27 12.45
C GLU A 49 2.48 -1.71 13.72
N GLN A 50 1.64 -2.53 14.35
CA GLN A 50 1.27 -2.29 15.73
C GLN A 50 2.49 -2.67 16.56
N GLY A 51 3.24 -1.64 17.00
CA GLY A 51 4.28 -1.83 18.00
C GLY A 51 3.68 -2.70 19.10
N THR A 52 4.36 -3.80 19.45
CA THR A 52 3.87 -4.70 20.48
C THR A 52 3.65 -3.87 21.74
N MET A 53 2.41 -3.52 22.02
CA MET A 53 2.04 -2.90 23.27
C MET A 53 2.10 -4.06 24.26
N LEU A 54 3.33 -4.36 24.72
CA LEU A 54 3.56 -5.21 25.87
C LEU A 54 2.97 -4.44 27.05
N ALA A 55 1.73 -4.79 27.38
CA ALA A 55 1.08 -4.39 28.62
C ALA A 55 1.77 -5.05 29.82
#